data_AF-A0A7Y2G4L8-F1
#
_entry.id   AF-A0A7Y2G4L8-F1
#
_cell.length_a   1.000
_cell.length_b   1.000
_cell.length_c   1.000
_cell.angle_alpha   90.00
_cell.angle_beta   90.00
_cell.angle_gamma   90.00
#
_symmetry.space_group_name_H-M   'P 1'
#
loop_
_entity.id
_entity.type
_entity.pdbx_description
1 polymer ?
#
loop_
_entity_poly.entity_id
_entity_poly.type
_entity_poly.pdbx_seq_one_letter_code
_entity_poly.pdbx_strand_id
1 'polypeptide(L)'
;MTRKNVALMFQRLCEHSPSPKTELYYKDPFTLVVAVALSAQATDEGVNKATKVLFDVADTPEKMAALGEKKLGEYVKTIGLWRNKAKNVVALSKMIIDDFGGEVPQTREELEKLPGVGRKTANVVMNVAFGAPTIAVDTHIFRVGNRTGAAPGKTPLEVEKGLEKVVPEIYLQDAHHWLILHGRYICTAMKAPDCPNCKIADLCLYKDKTKPGEKKLKKKTKKLAGAPKLRKVKPKSKTKRKATKKKKTA
;
A
#
# COMPACT_ATOMS: atom_id res chain seq x y z
N MET A 1 17.07 -21.69 7.43
CA MET A 1 16.91 -22.27 6.08
C MET A 1 18.26 -22.22 5.38
N THR A 2 18.62 -23.18 4.52
CA THR A 2 19.90 -23.12 3.77
C THR A 2 19.81 -22.07 2.65
N ARG A 3 20.95 -21.51 2.20
CA ARG A 3 20.97 -20.57 1.07
C ARG A 3 20.34 -21.15 -0.20
N LYS A 4 20.59 -22.43 -0.48
CA LYS A 4 19.97 -23.16 -1.61
C LYS A 4 18.44 -23.16 -1.51
N ASN A 5 17.89 -23.41 -0.33
CA ASN A 5 16.44 -23.39 -0.13
C ASN A 5 15.86 -21.98 -0.19
N VAL A 6 16.60 -20.95 0.24
CA VAL A 6 16.19 -19.55 0.07
C VAL A 6 16.10 -19.19 -1.42
N ALA A 7 17.11 -19.53 -2.23
CA ALA A 7 17.09 -19.30 -3.66
C ALA A 7 15.90 -20.01 -4.34
N LEU A 8 15.66 -21.28 -4.00
CA LEU A 8 14.52 -22.03 -4.52
C LEU A 8 13.16 -21.45 -4.05
N MET A 9 13.09 -20.93 -2.82
CA MET A 9 11.90 -20.22 -2.33
C MET A 9 11.57 -19.01 -3.21
N PHE A 10 12.56 -18.16 -3.51
CA PHE A 10 12.33 -16.98 -4.36
C PHE A 10 12.06 -17.33 -5.81
N GLN A 11 12.71 -18.37 -6.35
CA GLN A 11 12.38 -18.91 -7.68
C GLN A 11 10.89 -19.27 -7.77
N ARG A 12 10.35 -20.04 -6.81
CA ARG A 12 8.93 -20.44 -6.82
C ARG A 12 7.97 -19.28 -6.62
N LEU A 13 8.37 -18.26 -5.83
CA LEU A 13 7.57 -17.05 -5.66
C LEU A 13 7.51 -16.24 -6.96
N CYS A 14 8.63 -16.14 -7.69
CA CYS A 14 8.71 -15.53 -9.00
C CYS A 14 7.86 -16.28 -10.03
N GLU A 15 7.98 -17.61 -10.14
CA GLU A 15 7.15 -18.42 -11.04
C GLU A 15 5.65 -18.27 -10.76
N HIS A 16 5.25 -18.14 -9.50
CA HIS A 16 3.86 -17.96 -9.12
C HIS A 16 3.31 -16.56 -9.40
N SER A 17 4.15 -15.53 -9.25
CA SER A 17 3.78 -14.13 -9.44
C SER A 17 4.96 -13.36 -10.03
N PRO A 18 5.19 -13.41 -11.35
CA PRO A 18 6.40 -12.81 -11.96
C PRO A 18 6.49 -11.30 -11.80
N SER A 19 5.32 -10.64 -11.80
CA SER A 19 5.04 -9.20 -11.67
C SER A 19 4.57 -8.70 -10.29
N PRO A 20 5.22 -8.94 -9.14
CA PRO A 20 4.61 -8.56 -7.85
C PRO A 20 4.64 -7.03 -7.69
N LYS A 21 3.54 -6.43 -7.24
CA LYS A 21 3.41 -4.97 -7.12
C LYS A 21 2.77 -4.56 -5.81
N THR A 22 3.03 -3.32 -5.39
CA THR A 22 2.30 -2.71 -4.27
C THR A 22 0.80 -2.67 -4.57
N GLU A 23 -0.01 -2.86 -3.52
CA GLU A 23 -1.47 -2.75 -3.62
C GLU A 23 -1.97 -1.32 -3.41
N LEU A 24 -1.08 -0.39 -3.04
CA LEU A 24 -1.41 1.03 -2.90
C LEU A 24 -1.58 1.69 -4.26
N TYR A 25 -2.59 2.53 -4.37
CA TYR A 25 -2.84 3.37 -5.54
C TYR A 25 -1.96 4.61 -5.50
N TYR A 26 -1.19 4.84 -6.56
CA TYR A 26 -0.35 6.01 -6.79
C TYR A 26 -0.22 6.27 -8.30
N LYS A 27 0.24 7.46 -8.67
CA LYS A 27 0.45 7.91 -10.07
C LYS A 27 1.94 8.16 -10.37
N ASP A 28 2.69 8.57 -9.36
CA ASP A 28 4.08 9.04 -9.42
C ASP A 28 4.77 8.88 -8.04
N PRO A 29 6.07 9.21 -7.89
CA PRO A 29 6.76 9.09 -6.61
C PRO A 29 6.13 9.92 -5.47
N PHE A 30 5.60 11.11 -5.76
CA PHE A 30 5.01 11.97 -4.72
C PHE A 30 3.73 11.37 -4.16
N THR A 31 2.80 11.00 -5.04
CA THR A 31 1.56 10.33 -4.65
C THR A 31 1.81 8.99 -3.97
N LEU A 32 2.91 8.30 -4.30
CA LEU A 32 3.36 7.12 -3.55
C LEU A 32 3.77 7.47 -2.11
N VAL A 33 4.63 8.47 -1.90
CA VAL A 33 5.05 8.91 -0.55
C VAL A 33 3.81 9.21 0.31
N VAL A 34 2.85 9.95 -0.26
CA VAL A 34 1.58 10.26 0.43
C VAL A 34 0.79 9.00 0.75
N ALA A 35 0.61 8.09 -0.21
CA ALA A 35 -0.12 6.85 0.00
C ALA A 35 0.51 5.97 1.10
N VAL A 36 1.85 5.83 1.11
CA VAL A 36 2.56 5.04 2.12
C VAL A 36 2.48 5.72 3.49
N ALA A 37 2.63 7.05 3.58
CA ALA A 37 2.45 7.79 4.84
C ALA A 37 1.04 7.62 5.42
N LEU A 38 0.01 7.59 4.56
CA LEU A 38 -1.38 7.34 4.96
C LEU A 38 -1.64 5.88 5.38
N SER A 39 -0.84 4.92 4.89
CA SER A 39 -1.02 3.49 5.15
C SER A 39 -0.60 3.03 6.55
N ALA A 40 0.15 3.85 7.29
CA ALA A 40 0.57 3.50 8.65
C ALA A 40 -0.65 3.17 9.53
N GLN A 41 -0.76 1.93 10.02
CA GLN A 41 -1.91 1.44 10.79
C GLN A 41 -3.27 1.60 10.07
N ALA A 42 -3.28 1.49 8.74
CA ALA A 42 -4.48 1.47 7.93
C ALA A 42 -4.45 0.28 6.98
N THR A 43 -5.60 -0.03 6.36
CA THR A 43 -5.66 -1.03 5.29
C THR A 43 -5.42 -0.34 3.95
N ASP A 44 -4.71 -1.01 3.04
CA ASP A 44 -4.47 -0.47 1.69
C ASP A 44 -5.79 -0.18 0.96
N GLU A 45 -6.83 -1.00 1.17
CA GLU A 45 -8.17 -0.72 0.64
C GLU A 45 -8.74 0.61 1.15
N GLY A 46 -8.59 0.91 2.44
CA GLY A 46 -9.06 2.16 3.04
C GLY A 46 -8.28 3.37 2.51
N VAL A 47 -6.96 3.22 2.39
CA VAL A 47 -6.08 4.24 1.81
C VAL A 47 -6.47 4.51 0.36
N ASN A 48 -6.60 3.46 -0.46
CA ASN A 48 -6.94 3.57 -1.88
C ASN A 48 -8.28 4.25 -2.13
N LYS A 49 -9.27 4.04 -1.27
CA LYS A 49 -10.57 4.73 -1.37
C LYS A 49 -10.41 6.24 -1.16
N ALA A 50 -9.56 6.65 -0.21
CA ALA A 50 -9.29 8.06 0.05
C ALA A 50 -8.39 8.68 -1.03
N THR A 51 -7.29 8.01 -1.39
CA THR A 51 -6.26 8.55 -2.28
C THR A 51 -6.75 8.68 -3.72
N LYS A 52 -7.62 7.78 -4.21
CA LYS A 52 -8.22 7.93 -5.55
C LYS A 52 -8.91 9.28 -5.73
N VAL A 53 -9.70 9.70 -4.75
CA VAL A 53 -10.42 10.98 -4.81
C VAL A 53 -9.48 12.15 -4.48
N LEU A 54 -8.57 11.98 -3.53
CA LEU A 54 -7.60 13.02 -3.15
C LEU A 54 -6.67 13.38 -4.31
N PHE A 55 -6.14 12.39 -5.02
CA PHE A 55 -5.17 12.61 -6.11
C PHE A 55 -5.83 13.12 -7.40
N ASP A 56 -7.15 13.24 -7.46
CA ASP A 56 -7.80 13.95 -8.57
C ASP A 56 -7.81 15.46 -8.36
N VAL A 57 -7.62 15.92 -7.12
CA VAL A 57 -7.60 17.34 -6.77
C VAL A 57 -6.22 17.83 -6.29
N ALA A 58 -5.40 16.93 -5.74
CA ALA A 58 -4.10 17.25 -5.17
C ALA A 58 -3.12 16.07 -5.38
N ASP A 59 -2.50 16.03 -6.55
CA ASP A 59 -1.49 15.05 -6.96
C ASP A 59 -0.06 15.60 -7.04
N THR A 60 0.15 16.88 -6.72
CA THR A 60 1.50 17.48 -6.64
C THR A 60 1.75 18.05 -5.25
N PRO A 61 3.03 18.24 -4.84
CA PRO A 61 3.36 18.88 -3.57
C PRO A 61 2.66 20.23 -3.39
N GLU A 62 2.62 21.06 -4.44
CA GLU A 62 2.03 22.40 -4.40
C GLU A 62 0.53 22.33 -4.18
N LYS A 63 -0.17 21.47 -4.94
CA LYS A 63 -1.62 21.30 -4.77
C LYS A 63 -1.96 20.73 -3.39
N MET A 64 -1.16 19.79 -2.90
CA MET A 64 -1.36 19.15 -1.58
C MET A 64 -1.11 20.14 -0.44
N ALA A 65 -0.05 20.94 -0.51
CA ALA A 65 0.24 21.99 0.44
C ALA A 65 -0.84 23.08 0.45
N ALA A 66 -1.30 23.50 -0.74
CA ALA A 66 -2.36 24.50 -0.91
C ALA A 66 -3.75 24.01 -0.44
N LEU A 67 -4.01 22.70 -0.51
CA LEU A 67 -5.25 22.11 -0.01
C LEU A 67 -5.42 22.36 1.49
N GLY A 68 -4.32 22.29 2.25
CA GLY A 68 -4.27 22.54 3.68
C GLY A 68 -4.87 21.42 4.54
N GLU A 69 -4.51 21.39 5.82
CA GLU A 69 -4.77 20.26 6.71
C GLU A 69 -6.26 19.96 6.88
N LYS A 70 -7.08 21.02 7.00
CA LYS A 70 -8.52 20.89 7.23
C LYS A 70 -9.23 20.22 6.06
N LYS A 71 -8.99 20.68 4.83
CA LYS A 71 -9.62 20.08 3.63
C LYS A 71 -9.05 18.70 3.35
N LEU A 72 -7.73 18.53 3.45
CA LEU A 72 -7.09 17.21 3.29
C LEU A 72 -7.70 16.20 4.27
N GLY A 73 -7.87 16.61 5.53
CA GLY A 73 -8.53 15.83 6.57
C GLY A 73 -9.90 15.27 6.16
N GLU A 74 -10.71 16.04 5.44
CA GLU A 74 -12.01 15.57 4.94
C GLU A 74 -11.91 14.41 3.94
N TYR A 75 -10.85 14.37 3.12
CA TYR A 75 -10.60 13.26 2.17
C TYR A 75 -10.14 11.99 2.89
N VAL A 76 -9.39 12.13 3.99
CA VAL A 76 -8.74 11.01 4.68
C VAL A 76 -9.38 10.65 6.03
N LYS A 77 -10.50 11.28 6.42
CA LYS A 77 -11.14 11.09 7.73
C LYS A 77 -11.59 9.66 8.05
N THR A 78 -11.72 8.82 7.03
CA THR A 78 -12.04 7.39 7.17
C THR A 78 -10.84 6.53 7.57
N ILE A 79 -9.63 7.10 7.53
CA ILE A 79 -8.37 6.46 7.90
C ILE A 79 -8.10 6.70 9.40
N GLY A 80 -7.59 5.69 10.11
CA GLY A 80 -7.13 5.86 11.48
C GLY A 80 -6.01 6.91 11.59
N LEU A 81 -6.02 7.69 12.68
CA LEU A 81 -5.04 8.76 12.96
C LEU A 81 -5.00 9.87 11.90
N TRP A 82 -6.11 10.08 11.18
CA TRP A 82 -6.17 10.98 10.03
C TRP A 82 -5.74 12.43 10.32
N ARG A 83 -5.98 12.95 11.53
CA ARG A 83 -5.60 14.35 11.87
C ARG A 83 -4.09 14.56 11.80
N ASN A 84 -3.33 13.69 12.49
CA ASN A 84 -1.87 13.74 12.46
C ASN A 84 -1.32 13.39 11.08
N LYS A 85 -1.96 12.43 10.38
CA LYS A 85 -1.59 12.11 9.00
C LYS A 85 -1.79 13.29 8.05
N ALA A 86 -2.92 14.00 8.15
CA ALA A 86 -3.20 15.18 7.34
C ALA A 86 -2.19 16.29 7.59
N LYS A 87 -1.89 16.57 8.87
CA LYS A 87 -0.82 17.49 9.27
C LYS A 87 0.52 17.10 8.65
N ASN A 88 0.92 15.85 8.79
CA ASN A 88 2.19 15.35 8.26
C ASN A 88 2.23 15.42 6.72
N VAL A 89 1.14 15.07 6.03
CA VAL A 89 1.08 15.13 4.56
C VAL A 89 1.20 16.56 4.04
N VAL A 90 0.56 17.53 4.70
CA VAL A 90 0.75 18.95 4.33
C VAL A 90 2.18 19.40 4.62
N ALA A 91 2.72 19.06 5.79
CA ALA A 91 4.07 19.44 6.18
C ALA A 91 5.15 18.83 5.28
N LEU A 92 5.04 17.54 4.92
CA LEU A 92 5.96 16.88 4.00
C LEU A 92 5.85 17.47 2.59
N SER A 93 4.65 17.86 2.15
CA SER A 93 4.47 18.49 0.84
C SER A 93 5.16 19.84 0.78
N LYS A 94 5.07 20.64 1.85
CA LYS A 94 5.82 21.91 1.97
C LYS A 94 7.33 21.68 1.98
N MET A 95 7.81 20.72 2.78
CA MET A 95 9.24 20.39 2.83
C MET A 95 9.78 19.93 1.47
N ILE A 96 9.01 19.17 0.69
CA ILE A 96 9.40 18.78 -0.67
C ILE A 96 9.58 20.00 -1.57
N ILE A 97 8.70 21.02 -1.46
CA ILE A 97 8.82 22.26 -2.23
C ILE A 97 10.05 23.06 -1.77
N ASP A 98 10.15 23.31 -0.47
CA ASP A 98 11.09 24.26 0.11
C ASP A 98 12.54 23.72 0.10
N ASP A 99 12.72 22.44 0.45
CA ASP A 99 14.05 21.85 0.67
C ASP A 99 14.52 20.97 -0.50
N PHE A 100 13.60 20.48 -1.34
CA PHE A 100 13.89 19.52 -2.42
C PHE A 100 13.40 19.97 -3.81
N GLY A 101 13.02 21.24 -3.97
CA GLY A 101 12.68 21.83 -5.27
C GLY A 101 11.43 21.24 -5.94
N GLY A 102 10.51 20.65 -5.15
CA GLY A 102 9.29 20.02 -5.65
C GLY A 102 9.45 18.54 -6.03
N GLU A 103 10.65 17.98 -5.93
CA GLU A 103 10.91 16.57 -6.27
C GLU A 103 11.05 15.69 -5.02
N VAL A 104 10.59 14.44 -5.12
CA VAL A 104 10.74 13.48 -4.02
C VAL A 104 12.22 13.07 -3.93
N PRO A 105 12.86 13.20 -2.75
CA PRO A 105 14.25 12.80 -2.59
C PRO A 105 14.42 11.29 -2.78
N GLN A 106 15.56 10.89 -3.32
CA GLN A 106 15.83 9.51 -3.72
C GLN A 106 16.72 8.74 -2.72
N THR A 107 17.23 9.43 -1.68
CA THR A 107 18.01 8.79 -0.62
C THR A 107 17.15 8.49 0.61
N ARG A 108 17.49 7.43 1.33
CA ARG A 108 16.78 7.04 2.55
C ARG A 108 16.87 8.14 3.61
N GLU A 109 18.05 8.70 3.79
CA GLU A 109 18.37 9.69 4.81
C GLU A 109 17.58 10.99 4.60
N GLU A 110 17.33 11.37 3.35
CA GLU A 110 16.47 12.51 3.01
C GLU A 110 14.98 12.18 3.14
N LEU A 111 14.55 11.00 2.68
CA LEU A 111 13.17 10.54 2.85
C LEU A 111 12.77 10.47 4.33
N GLU A 112 13.66 10.01 5.21
CA GLU A 112 13.43 9.94 6.67
C GLU A 112 13.30 11.32 7.33
N LYS A 113 13.71 12.42 6.68
CA LYS A 113 13.44 13.79 7.17
C LYS A 113 11.99 14.20 7.00
N LEU A 114 11.29 13.62 6.02
CA LEU A 114 9.91 13.99 5.70
C LEU A 114 8.97 13.63 6.87
N PRO A 115 8.10 14.57 7.32
CA PRO A 115 7.14 14.31 8.39
C PRO A 115 6.27 13.07 8.14
N GLY A 116 6.30 12.13 9.06
CA GLY A 116 5.53 10.87 8.97
C GLY A 116 6.18 9.78 8.12
N VAL A 117 7.39 10.02 7.60
CA VAL A 117 8.20 9.02 6.89
C VAL A 117 9.29 8.51 7.83
N GLY A 118 9.17 7.25 8.25
CA GLY A 118 10.25 6.54 8.94
C GLY A 118 10.98 5.59 7.99
N ARG A 119 12.03 4.92 8.49
CA ARG A 119 12.84 3.94 7.74
C ARG A 119 12.06 2.97 6.86
N LYS A 120 11.01 2.35 7.40
CA LYS A 120 10.16 1.42 6.65
C LYS A 120 9.50 2.11 5.45
N THR A 121 8.93 3.30 5.66
CA THR A 121 8.29 4.09 4.61
C THR A 121 9.31 4.50 3.56
N ALA A 122 10.49 4.97 3.97
CA ALA A 122 11.58 5.33 3.06
C ALA A 122 12.00 4.15 2.18
N ASN A 123 12.26 2.98 2.75
CA ASN A 123 12.60 1.77 1.99
C ASN A 123 11.49 1.38 0.99
N VAL A 124 10.20 1.47 1.37
CA VAL A 124 9.10 1.20 0.41
C VAL A 124 9.15 2.17 -0.77
N VAL A 125 9.33 3.47 -0.51
CA VAL A 125 9.40 4.48 -1.57
C VAL A 125 10.59 4.23 -2.47
N MET A 126 11.78 4.01 -1.91
CA MET A 126 12.99 3.72 -2.68
C MET A 126 12.84 2.49 -3.56
N ASN A 127 12.25 1.41 -3.05
CA ASN A 127 12.04 0.19 -3.81
C ASN A 127 11.03 0.36 -4.94
N VAL A 128 9.86 0.94 -4.64
CA VAL A 128 8.74 1.01 -5.57
C VAL A 128 8.92 2.13 -6.61
N ALA A 129 9.34 3.32 -6.19
CA ALA A 129 9.47 4.47 -7.09
C ALA A 129 10.80 4.51 -7.83
N PHE A 130 11.90 4.10 -7.17
CA PHE A 130 13.26 4.33 -7.69
C PHE A 130 14.04 3.05 -7.99
N GLY A 131 13.41 1.88 -7.87
CA GLY A 131 14.06 0.63 -8.25
C GLY A 131 15.16 0.17 -7.29
N ALA A 132 15.21 0.72 -6.07
CA ALA A 132 16.26 0.39 -5.12
C ALA A 132 16.00 -0.99 -4.48
N PRO A 133 17.02 -1.87 -4.39
CA PRO A 133 16.86 -3.25 -3.94
C PRO A 133 16.77 -3.35 -2.40
N THR A 134 15.83 -2.64 -1.80
CA THR A 134 15.60 -2.57 -0.35
C THR A 134 14.43 -3.45 0.07
N ILE A 135 14.50 -4.03 1.28
CA ILE A 135 13.42 -4.86 1.82
C ILE A 135 12.83 -4.20 3.06
N ALA A 136 11.75 -3.44 2.88
CA ALA A 136 11.06 -2.81 3.99
C ALA A 136 10.31 -3.84 4.85
N VAL A 137 10.81 -4.16 6.05
CA VAL A 137 10.22 -5.20 6.91
C VAL A 137 9.03 -4.66 7.69
N ASP A 138 7.83 -5.16 7.38
CA ASP A 138 6.61 -4.94 8.15
C ASP A 138 6.21 -6.18 8.98
N THR A 139 5.02 -6.18 9.56
CA THR A 139 4.54 -7.33 10.36
C THR A 139 4.33 -8.60 9.54
N HIS A 140 4.07 -8.50 8.22
CA HIS A 140 3.95 -9.64 7.32
C HIS A 140 5.33 -10.22 7.03
N ILE A 141 6.26 -9.40 6.57
CA ILE A 141 7.62 -9.81 6.21
C ILE A 141 8.36 -10.31 7.45
N PHE A 142 8.24 -9.62 8.59
CA PHE A 142 8.84 -10.05 9.85
C PHE A 142 8.40 -11.47 10.25
N ARG A 143 7.09 -11.75 10.13
CA ARG A 143 6.53 -13.07 10.40
C ARG A 143 6.99 -14.10 9.38
N VAL A 144 7.00 -13.77 8.09
CA VAL A 144 7.42 -14.68 7.02
C VAL A 144 8.90 -15.04 7.18
N GLY A 145 9.78 -14.05 7.37
CA GLY A 145 11.22 -14.26 7.57
C GLY A 145 11.51 -15.19 8.75
N ASN A 146 10.82 -14.97 9.87
CA ASN A 146 10.95 -15.82 11.06
C ASN A 146 10.34 -17.22 10.88
N ARG A 147 9.09 -17.35 10.42
CA ARG A 147 8.42 -18.67 10.27
C ARG A 147 9.09 -19.55 9.23
N THR A 148 9.43 -19.01 8.07
CA THR A 148 10.13 -19.77 7.02
C THR A 148 11.55 -20.14 7.44
N GLY A 149 12.14 -19.35 8.34
CA GLY A 149 13.54 -19.44 8.73
C GLY A 149 14.49 -18.91 7.64
N ALA A 150 13.99 -18.11 6.69
CA ALA A 150 14.80 -17.44 5.68
C ALA A 150 15.74 -16.39 6.33
N ALA A 151 15.19 -15.58 7.25
CA ALA A 151 15.93 -14.56 7.98
C ALA A 151 15.30 -14.38 9.38
N PRO A 152 15.59 -15.29 10.33
CA PRO A 152 15.09 -15.15 11.70
C PRO A 152 15.77 -13.97 12.40
N GLY A 153 15.01 -13.21 13.17
CA GLY A 153 15.48 -12.02 13.87
C GLY A 153 14.47 -11.53 14.89
N LYS A 154 14.94 -10.90 15.97
CA LYS A 154 14.12 -10.35 17.05
C LYS A 154 13.58 -8.96 16.70
N THR A 155 14.26 -8.23 15.83
CA THR A 155 13.89 -6.89 15.41
C THR A 155 13.66 -6.81 13.89
N PRO A 156 12.84 -5.86 13.40
CA PRO A 156 12.67 -5.65 11.96
C PRO A 156 13.99 -5.40 11.23
N LEU A 157 14.93 -4.67 11.86
CA LEU A 157 16.24 -4.37 11.30
C LEU A 157 17.12 -5.64 11.15
N GLU A 158 17.08 -6.55 12.13
CA GLU A 158 17.77 -7.84 12.02
C GLU A 158 17.22 -8.68 10.86
N VAL A 159 15.89 -8.70 10.70
CA VAL A 159 15.24 -9.42 9.60
C VAL A 159 15.55 -8.76 8.26
N GLU A 160 15.56 -7.42 8.17
CA GLU A 160 15.91 -6.65 6.97
C GLU A 160 17.32 -7.02 6.49
N LYS A 161 18.33 -6.83 7.37
CA LYS A 161 19.72 -7.19 7.06
C LYS A 161 19.90 -8.67 6.77
N GLY A 162 19.15 -9.52 7.46
CA GLY A 162 19.15 -10.97 7.23
C GLY A 162 18.66 -11.31 5.83
N LEU A 163 17.53 -10.74 5.41
CA LEU A 163 16.94 -10.93 4.08
C LEU A 163 17.88 -10.41 2.99
N GLU A 164 18.38 -9.17 3.10
CA GLU A 164 19.32 -8.57 2.15
C GLU A 164 20.58 -9.43 1.94
N LYS A 165 21.00 -10.17 2.98
CA LYS A 165 22.17 -11.06 2.89
C LYS A 165 21.88 -12.42 2.24
N VAL A 166 20.66 -12.93 2.33
CA VAL A 166 20.33 -14.31 1.89
C VAL A 166 19.55 -14.37 0.59
N VAL A 167 18.86 -13.29 0.23
CA VAL A 167 18.09 -13.18 -1.01
C VAL A 167 19.08 -13.04 -2.17
N PRO A 168 19.00 -13.89 -3.21
CA PRO A 168 19.82 -13.71 -4.41
C PRO A 168 19.55 -12.36 -5.09
N GLU A 169 20.60 -11.72 -5.61
CA GLU A 169 20.53 -10.38 -6.22
C GLU A 169 19.45 -10.25 -7.30
N ILE A 170 19.30 -11.29 -8.15
CA ILE A 170 18.28 -11.36 -9.21
C ILE A 170 16.84 -11.25 -8.70
N TYR A 171 16.60 -11.52 -7.42
CA TYR A 171 15.28 -11.47 -6.79
C TYR A 171 15.12 -10.28 -5.84
N LEU A 172 16.21 -9.56 -5.53
CA LEU A 172 16.25 -8.63 -4.41
C LEU A 172 15.27 -7.46 -4.58
N GLN A 173 15.13 -6.97 -5.80
CA GLN A 173 14.22 -5.88 -6.13
C GLN A 173 12.74 -6.23 -5.87
N ASP A 174 12.32 -7.44 -6.19
CA ASP A 174 10.93 -7.91 -6.06
C ASP A 174 10.66 -8.66 -4.75
N ALA A 175 11.72 -9.01 -4.00
CA ALA A 175 11.64 -9.76 -2.76
C ALA A 175 10.69 -9.12 -1.75
N HIS A 176 10.71 -7.80 -1.61
CA HIS A 176 9.79 -7.08 -0.74
C HIS A 176 8.33 -7.43 -1.05
N HIS A 177 7.92 -7.30 -2.33
CA HIS A 177 6.55 -7.53 -2.76
C HIS A 177 6.13 -9.00 -2.65
N TRP A 178 7.01 -9.95 -3.01
CA TRP A 178 6.70 -11.37 -2.82
C TRP A 178 6.47 -11.71 -1.35
N LEU A 179 7.33 -11.22 -0.45
CA LEU A 179 7.24 -11.55 0.97
C LEU A 179 5.99 -10.92 1.63
N ILE A 180 5.66 -9.66 1.33
CA ILE A 180 4.47 -9.00 1.89
C ILE A 180 3.18 -9.67 1.38
N LEU A 181 3.07 -9.94 0.08
CA LEU A 181 1.89 -10.61 -0.51
C LEU A 181 1.75 -12.04 0.04
N HIS A 182 2.86 -12.77 0.13
CA HIS A 182 2.87 -14.11 0.72
C HIS A 182 2.43 -14.09 2.19
N GLY A 183 2.96 -13.15 2.99
CA GLY A 183 2.56 -12.99 4.37
C GLY A 183 1.11 -12.52 4.54
N ARG A 184 0.58 -11.75 3.60
CA ARG A 184 -0.79 -11.23 3.62
C ARG A 184 -1.82 -12.31 3.30
N TYR A 185 -1.58 -13.11 2.27
CA TYR A 185 -2.58 -14.01 1.70
C TYR A 185 -2.38 -15.48 2.07
N ILE A 186 -1.14 -15.93 2.25
CA ILE A 186 -0.81 -17.34 2.49
C ILE A 186 -0.37 -17.54 3.95
N CYS A 187 0.75 -16.93 4.35
CA CYS A 187 1.31 -17.06 5.70
C CYS A 187 0.69 -16.03 6.66
N THR A 188 -0.63 -16.09 6.83
CA THR A 188 -1.38 -15.14 7.67
C THR A 188 -1.04 -15.28 9.16
N ALA A 189 -1.29 -14.24 9.94
CA ALA A 189 -1.06 -14.25 11.40
C ALA A 189 -2.08 -15.11 12.18
N MET A 190 -3.09 -15.67 11.52
CA MET A 190 -4.09 -16.53 12.16
C MET A 190 -3.46 -17.85 12.62
N LYS A 191 -4.15 -18.55 13.54
CA LYS A 191 -3.74 -19.88 14.02
C LYS A 191 -3.59 -20.93 12.90
N ALA A 192 -4.29 -20.74 11.78
CA ALA A 192 -4.23 -21.62 10.62
C ALA A 192 -3.81 -20.84 9.35
N PRO A 193 -2.50 -20.61 9.11
CA PRO A 193 -2.02 -20.13 7.82
C PRO A 193 -2.36 -21.10 6.69
N ASP A 194 -2.36 -20.64 5.44
CA ASP A 194 -2.73 -21.48 4.28
C ASP A 194 -1.58 -22.39 3.81
N CYS A 195 -0.98 -23.14 4.75
CA CYS A 195 0.11 -24.07 4.47
C CYS A 195 -0.22 -25.10 3.39
N PRO A 196 -1.44 -25.68 3.31
CA PRO A 196 -1.77 -26.65 2.27
C PRO A 196 -1.68 -26.08 0.84
N ASN A 197 -1.91 -24.78 0.65
CA ASN A 197 -1.80 -24.10 -0.65
C ASN A 197 -0.47 -23.35 -0.83
N CYS A 198 0.43 -23.42 0.15
CA CYS A 198 1.68 -22.67 0.14
C CYS A 198 2.73 -23.36 -0.75
N LYS A 199 3.19 -22.66 -1.80
CA LYS A 199 4.16 -23.17 -2.80
C LYS A 199 5.58 -23.41 -2.25
N ILE A 200 5.84 -22.96 -1.03
CA ILE A 200 7.13 -23.07 -0.35
C ILE A 200 7.02 -23.85 0.96
N ALA A 201 5.91 -24.58 1.16
CA ALA A 201 5.63 -25.28 2.42
C ALA A 201 6.68 -26.35 2.76
N ASP A 202 7.15 -27.10 1.77
CA ASP A 202 8.21 -28.10 1.87
C ASP A 202 9.58 -27.50 2.25
N LEU A 203 9.83 -26.25 1.87
CA LEU A 203 11.07 -25.53 2.22
C LEU A 203 10.99 -24.88 3.61
N CYS A 204 9.78 -24.51 4.03
CA CYS A 204 9.51 -23.73 5.23
C CYS A 204 9.82 -24.50 6.52
N LEU A 205 10.58 -23.86 7.43
CA LEU A 205 10.97 -24.47 8.71
C LEU A 205 9.94 -24.30 9.84
N TYR A 206 8.77 -23.69 9.56
CA TYR A 206 7.74 -23.49 10.57
C TYR A 206 7.21 -24.85 11.06
N LYS A 207 7.16 -25.05 12.38
CA LYS A 207 6.76 -26.34 12.98
C LYS A 207 5.23 -26.53 12.95
N ASP A 208 4.47 -25.48 13.25
CA ASP A 208 3.02 -25.54 13.38
C ASP A 208 2.30 -25.30 12.04
N LYS A 209 2.69 -26.03 10.99
CA LYS A 209 2.02 -25.93 9.68
C LYS A 209 0.60 -26.46 9.77
N THR A 210 -0.35 -25.74 9.19
CA THR A 210 -1.73 -26.20 9.04
C THR A 210 -1.78 -27.45 8.17
N LYS A 211 -2.44 -28.50 8.68
CA LYS A 211 -2.57 -29.78 7.98
C LYS A 211 -3.71 -29.72 6.95
N PRO A 212 -3.66 -30.52 5.87
CA PRO A 212 -4.79 -30.68 4.97
C PRO A 212 -6.07 -31.08 5.73
N GLY A 213 -7.19 -30.42 5.46
CA GLY A 213 -8.47 -30.70 6.11
C GLY A 213 -8.75 -29.94 7.42
N GLU A 214 -7.75 -29.28 8.01
CA GLU A 214 -7.97 -28.37 9.14
C GLU A 214 -8.75 -27.13 8.65
N LYS A 215 -9.99 -26.96 9.12
CA LYS A 215 -10.85 -25.85 8.69
C LYS A 215 -10.19 -24.51 9.06
N LYS A 216 -9.95 -23.65 8.06
CA LYS A 216 -9.72 -22.22 8.28
C LYS A 216 -10.85 -21.71 9.18
N LEU A 217 -10.55 -21.18 10.37
CA LEU A 217 -11.56 -20.42 11.13
C LEU A 217 -12.02 -19.29 10.21
N LYS A 218 -13.24 -19.40 9.68
CA LYS A 218 -13.81 -18.41 8.77
C LYS A 218 -13.79 -17.07 9.47
N LYS A 219 -13.02 -16.10 8.96
CA LYS A 219 -13.34 -14.69 9.22
C LYS A 219 -14.80 -14.53 8.81
N LYS A 220 -15.64 -13.93 9.67
CA LYS A 220 -16.95 -13.42 9.27
C LYS A 220 -16.70 -12.45 8.11
N THR A 221 -16.77 -12.94 6.87
CA THR A 221 -16.96 -12.08 5.71
C THR A 221 -18.29 -11.41 5.95
N LYS A 222 -18.27 -10.14 6.38
CA LYS A 222 -19.43 -9.28 6.17
C LYS A 222 -19.72 -9.38 4.68
N LYS A 223 -20.83 -10.04 4.33
CA LYS A 223 -21.42 -9.96 2.99
C LYS A 223 -21.37 -8.49 2.59
N LEU A 224 -20.69 -8.16 1.49
CA LEU A 224 -20.95 -6.90 0.81
C LEU A 224 -22.43 -6.93 0.46
N ALA A 225 -23.22 -6.21 1.24
CA ALA A 225 -24.61 -5.94 0.91
C ALA A 225 -24.60 -5.03 -0.32
N GLY A 226 -25.15 -5.56 -1.42
CA GLY A 226 -25.78 -4.81 -2.51
C GLY A 226 -25.01 -3.65 -3.11
N ALA A 227 -24.49 -3.86 -4.32
CA ALA A 227 -24.31 -2.74 -5.25
C ALA A 227 -25.65 -1.98 -5.38
N PRO A 228 -25.68 -0.65 -5.19
CA PRO A 228 -26.89 0.11 -5.45
C PRO A 228 -27.22 0.02 -6.94
N LYS A 229 -28.42 -0.47 -7.27
CA LYS A 229 -28.94 -0.45 -8.64
C LYS A 229 -28.90 0.99 -9.15
N LEU A 230 -28.15 1.23 -10.22
CA LEU A 230 -28.15 2.50 -10.96
C LEU A 230 -29.59 2.88 -11.30
N ARG A 231 -30.12 3.92 -10.64
CA ARG A 231 -31.37 4.57 -11.04
C ARG A 231 -31.14 5.18 -12.42
N LYS A 232 -31.84 4.68 -13.45
CA LYS A 232 -31.90 5.31 -14.77
C LYS A 232 -32.40 6.75 -14.60
N VAL A 233 -31.52 7.73 -14.83
CA VAL A 233 -31.89 9.14 -14.90
C VAL A 233 -32.71 9.34 -16.18
N LYS A 234 -33.99 9.68 -16.05
CA LYS A 234 -34.82 10.09 -17.19
C LYS A 234 -34.31 11.46 -17.70
N PRO A 235 -34.21 11.67 -19.03
CA PRO A 235 -33.78 12.94 -19.58
C PRO A 235 -34.80 14.05 -19.26
N LYS A 236 -34.30 15.20 -18.78
CA LYS A 236 -35.12 16.39 -18.48
C LYS A 236 -35.75 16.93 -19.77
N SER A 237 -37.05 17.17 -19.72
CA SER A 237 -37.82 17.79 -20.81
C SER A 237 -37.40 19.24 -21.04
N LYS A 238 -37.37 19.62 -22.32
CA LYS A 238 -37.00 20.96 -22.80
C LYS A 238 -37.97 22.03 -22.26
N THR A 239 -37.43 23.02 -21.58
CA THR A 239 -38.14 24.24 -21.17
C THR A 239 -38.60 25.02 -22.40
N LYS A 240 -39.92 25.14 -22.61
CA LYS A 240 -40.48 26.03 -23.64
C LYS A 240 -40.33 27.48 -23.18
N ARG A 241 -39.50 28.25 -23.88
CA ARG A 241 -39.51 29.73 -23.84
C ARG A 241 -40.88 30.21 -24.32
N LYS A 242 -41.64 30.89 -23.45
CA LYS A 242 -42.82 31.67 -23.86
C LYS A 242 -42.33 33.02 -24.39
N ALA A 243 -42.61 33.28 -25.67
CA ALA A 243 -42.44 34.58 -26.30
C ALA A 243 -43.58 35.51 -25.86
N THR A 244 -43.23 36.69 -25.35
CA THR A 244 -44.12 37.82 -25.10
C THR A 244 -44.51 38.48 -26.43
N LYS A 245 -45.78 38.35 -26.84
CA LYS A 245 -46.34 39.15 -27.94
C LYS A 245 -46.93 40.44 -27.37
N LYS A 246 -46.32 41.57 -27.75
CA LYS A 246 -46.91 42.92 -27.72
C LYS A 246 -48.25 42.91 -28.49
N LYS A 247 -49.35 43.33 -27.84
CA LYS A 247 -50.58 43.73 -28.53
C LYS A 247 -50.51 45.24 -28.77
N LYS A 248 -50.52 45.63 -30.06
CA LYS A 248 -50.85 46.97 -30.54
C LYS A 248 -52.37 47.16 -30.47
N THR A 249 -52.73 48.42 -30.21
CA THR A 249 -54.02 49.10 -30.17
C THR A 249 -54.94 48.87 -31.38
N ALA A 250 -56.24 48.74 -31.12
CA ALA A 250 -57.35 49.54 -31.63
C ALA A 250 -58.63 49.12 -30.89
#